data_AF-A0A1G2YTC6-F1
#
_entry.id   AF-A0A1G2YTC6-F1
#
_cell.length_a   1.000
_cell.length_b   1.000
_cell.length_c   1.000
_cell.angle_alpha   90.00
_cell.angle_beta   90.00
_cell.angle_gamma   90.00
#
_symmetry.space_group_name_H-M   'P 1'
#
loop_
_entity.id
_entity.type
_entity.pdbx_description
1 polymer ?
#
loop_
_entity_poly.entity_id
_entity_poly.type
_entity_poly.pdbx_seq_one_letter_code
_entity_poly.pdbx_strand_id
1 'polypeptide(L)'
;MPLTPGQIAQLDEAINGYAFPAVYFDFNNDIEVVAQNMVEVEAVLAGQLRSQTVVSTKHGLANVLYWGYAQIGYRRNRINDFMNNVSYPQISDFQALINGNNIPTMMEVHRICMPQYSGISFISKILMFLNPSAYCVLDKQLTKLRTPGSPKILNQLAFRQTETRIRVTMQNEAVYNGWRNECSAISQLYFQGNYRVVDVERGFFNLIQQNHLLDAQAIYNDA
;
A
#
# COMPACT_ATOMS: atom_id res chain seq x y z
N MET A 1 -4.37 -5.88 24.95
CA MET A 1 -3.50 -6.39 26.03
C MET A 1 -2.08 -6.40 25.47
N PRO A 2 -1.00 -6.09 26.21
CA PRO A 2 0.31 -6.05 25.57
C PRO A 2 0.64 -7.38 24.87
N LEU A 3 1.26 -7.32 23.69
CA LEU A 3 1.69 -8.52 22.97
C LEU A 3 2.59 -9.38 23.86
N THR A 4 2.38 -10.69 23.80
CA THR A 4 3.28 -11.68 24.41
C THR A 4 4.60 -11.75 23.64
N PRO A 5 5.71 -12.22 24.26
CA PRO A 5 6.97 -12.41 23.55
C PRO A 5 6.84 -13.32 22.30
N GLY A 6 5.95 -14.33 22.35
CA GLY A 6 5.68 -15.19 21.20
C GLY A 6 5.00 -14.45 20.04
N GLN A 7 4.01 -13.59 20.34
CA GLN A 7 3.36 -12.74 19.34
C GLN A 7 4.33 -11.74 18.71
N ILE A 8 5.23 -11.15 19.50
CA ILE A 8 6.26 -10.22 19.00
C ILE A 8 7.20 -10.97 18.04
N ALA A 9 7.71 -12.13 18.44
CA ALA A 9 8.60 -12.94 17.60
C ALA A 9 7.92 -13.41 16.31
N GLN A 10 6.65 -13.81 16.38
CA GLN A 10 5.88 -14.23 15.21
C GLN A 10 5.68 -13.08 14.22
N LEU A 11 5.37 -11.87 14.71
CA LEU A 11 5.26 -10.70 13.85
C LEU A 11 6.62 -10.30 13.26
N ASP A 12 7.71 -10.36 14.03
CA ASP A 12 9.08 -10.11 13.57
C ASP A 12 9.47 -11.03 12.41
N GLU A 13 9.23 -12.33 12.57
CA GLU A 13 9.48 -13.34 11.53
C GLU A 13 8.64 -13.04 10.28
N ALA A 14 7.36 -12.69 10.46
CA ALA A 14 6.48 -12.38 9.34
C ALA A 14 6.90 -11.12 8.59
N ILE A 15 7.40 -10.09 9.27
CA ILE A 15 7.94 -8.86 8.66
C ILE A 15 9.15 -9.21 7.79
N ASN A 16 10.12 -9.93 8.36
CA ASN A 16 11.35 -10.31 7.66
C ASN A 16 11.12 -11.35 6.55
N GLY A 17 10.08 -12.17 6.69
CA GLY A 17 9.70 -13.18 5.72
C GLY A 17 8.83 -12.65 4.56
N TYR A 18 8.50 -11.37 4.52
CA TYR A 18 7.69 -10.81 3.44
C TYR A 18 8.46 -10.84 2.10
N ALA A 19 7.98 -11.67 1.17
CA ALA A 19 8.66 -11.96 -0.10
C ALA A 19 7.79 -11.62 -1.32
N PHE A 20 7.14 -10.45 -1.33
CA PHE A 20 6.44 -9.99 -2.52
C PHE A 20 7.44 -9.66 -3.64
N PRO A 21 7.11 -9.90 -4.93
CA PRO A 21 8.07 -9.75 -6.02
C PRO A 21 8.73 -8.36 -6.06
N ALA A 22 10.06 -8.35 -6.01
CA ALA A 22 10.89 -7.15 -6.20
C ALA A 22 11.06 -6.85 -7.69
N VAL A 23 9.96 -6.46 -8.35
CA VAL A 23 9.93 -6.20 -9.80
C VAL A 23 9.30 -4.85 -10.12
N TYR A 24 9.77 -4.24 -11.21
CA TYR A 24 9.14 -3.09 -11.87
C TYR A 24 9.29 -3.22 -13.39
N PHE A 25 8.67 -2.33 -14.14
CA PHE A 25 8.74 -2.32 -15.60
C PHE A 25 9.48 -1.08 -16.10
N ASP A 26 10.43 -1.31 -17.01
CA ASP A 26 11.05 -0.24 -17.79
C ASP A 26 10.24 -0.03 -19.07
N PHE A 27 9.35 0.97 -19.03
CA PHE A 27 8.49 1.33 -20.15
C PHE A 27 9.23 1.91 -21.35
N ASN A 28 10.47 2.38 -21.18
CA ASN A 28 11.26 2.89 -22.31
C ASN A 28 11.85 1.73 -23.14
N ASN A 29 12.25 0.65 -22.46
CA ASN A 29 12.87 -0.52 -23.08
C ASN A 29 11.90 -1.71 -23.26
N ASP A 30 10.66 -1.59 -22.77
CA ASP A 30 9.63 -2.65 -22.77
C ASP A 30 10.08 -3.96 -22.09
N ILE A 31 10.76 -3.84 -20.95
CA ILE A 31 11.29 -4.98 -20.19
C ILE A 31 10.86 -4.98 -18.72
N GLU A 32 10.59 -6.16 -18.16
CA GLU A 32 10.49 -6.36 -16.71
C GLU A 32 11.90 -6.32 -16.13
N VAL A 33 12.06 -5.58 -15.04
CA VAL A 33 13.31 -5.50 -14.28
C VAL A 33 13.09 -6.18 -12.94
N VAL A 34 13.93 -7.19 -12.67
CA VAL A 34 14.03 -7.82 -11.35
C VAL A 34 15.05 -7.03 -10.54
N ALA A 35 14.58 -6.31 -9.54
CA ALA A 35 15.40 -5.54 -8.62
C ALA A 35 16.11 -6.47 -7.62
N GLN A 36 17.18 -5.99 -7.01
CA GLN A 36 17.91 -6.74 -5.99
C GLN A 36 17.06 -7.01 -4.74
N ASN A 37 16.20 -6.06 -4.37
CA ASN A 37 15.34 -6.13 -3.21
C ASN A 37 14.20 -5.09 -3.29
N MET A 38 13.29 -5.13 -2.31
CA MET A 38 12.17 -4.20 -2.24
C MET A 38 12.58 -2.74 -2.00
N VAL A 39 13.73 -2.48 -1.38
CA VAL A 39 14.24 -1.10 -1.16
C VAL A 39 14.57 -0.45 -2.50
N GLU A 40 15.16 -1.20 -3.43
CA GLU A 40 15.42 -0.71 -4.78
C GLU A 40 14.11 -0.41 -5.54
N VAL A 41 13.12 -1.30 -5.48
CA VAL A 41 11.79 -1.05 -6.09
C VAL A 41 11.16 0.23 -5.52
N GLU A 42 11.18 0.38 -4.19
CA GLU A 42 10.66 1.57 -3.53
C GLU A 42 11.37 2.83 -3.99
N ALA A 43 12.70 2.82 -4.07
CA ALA A 43 13.48 3.96 -4.52
C ALA A 43 13.19 4.34 -5.99
N VAL A 44 13.12 3.36 -6.89
CA VAL A 44 12.83 3.58 -8.31
C VAL A 44 11.43 4.17 -8.49
N LEU A 45 10.41 3.55 -7.90
CA LEU A 45 9.02 4.03 -8.02
C LEU A 45 8.86 5.41 -7.35
N ALA A 46 9.48 5.64 -6.20
CA ALA A 46 9.49 6.94 -5.52
C ALA A 46 10.10 8.04 -6.40
N GLY A 47 11.23 7.74 -7.07
CA GLY A 47 11.91 8.65 -7.99
C GLY A 47 11.08 8.94 -9.24
N GLN A 48 10.45 7.91 -9.82
CA GLN A 48 9.56 8.07 -10.97
C GLN A 48 8.33 8.92 -10.62
N LEU A 49 7.65 8.63 -9.50
CA LEU A 49 6.49 9.38 -9.04
C LEU A 49 6.83 10.87 -8.85
N ARG A 50 7.99 11.18 -8.26
CA ARG A 50 8.46 12.56 -8.00
C ARG A 50 9.13 13.27 -9.17
N SER A 51 9.21 12.62 -10.33
CA SER A 51 9.85 13.23 -11.49
C SER A 51 9.14 14.53 -11.87
N GLN A 52 9.92 15.50 -12.35
CA GLN A 52 9.39 16.72 -12.95
C GLN A 52 8.90 16.47 -14.39
N THR A 53 9.23 15.31 -14.97
CA THR A 53 8.78 14.94 -16.32
C THR A 53 7.48 14.15 -16.25
N VAL A 54 6.46 14.63 -16.97
CA VAL A 54 5.13 14.01 -17.02
C VAL A 54 5.21 12.53 -17.42
N VAL A 55 6.08 12.19 -18.39
CA VAL A 55 6.27 10.81 -18.84
C VAL A 55 6.80 9.91 -17.72
N SER A 56 7.81 10.35 -16.98
CA SER A 56 8.35 9.55 -15.87
C SER A 56 7.35 9.41 -14.73
N THR A 57 6.56 10.44 -14.41
CA THR A 57 5.49 10.32 -13.41
C THR A 57 4.41 9.34 -13.86
N LYS A 58 4.03 9.39 -15.14
CA LYS A 58 3.13 8.40 -15.75
C LYS A 58 3.68 6.97 -15.62
N HIS A 59 4.96 6.76 -15.88
CA HIS A 59 5.62 5.46 -15.68
C HIS A 59 5.64 5.04 -14.22
N GLY A 60 5.89 5.97 -13.28
CA GLY A 60 5.84 5.70 -11.85
C GLY A 60 4.47 5.20 -11.40
N LEU A 61 3.40 5.90 -11.81
CA LEU A 61 2.02 5.46 -11.55
C LEU A 61 1.75 4.10 -12.20
N ALA A 62 2.08 3.92 -13.48
CA ALA A 62 1.94 2.63 -14.15
C ALA A 62 2.71 1.49 -13.44
N ASN A 63 3.88 1.78 -12.87
CA ASN A 63 4.67 0.83 -12.09
C ASN A 63 4.05 0.50 -10.73
N VAL A 64 3.34 1.44 -10.08
CA VAL A 64 2.53 1.13 -8.89
C VAL A 64 1.45 0.09 -9.23
N LEU A 65 0.81 0.21 -10.39
CA LEU A 65 -0.14 -0.80 -10.88
C LEU A 65 0.56 -2.12 -11.23
N TYR A 66 1.69 -2.03 -11.93
CA TYR A 66 2.51 -3.19 -12.32
C TYR A 66 2.89 -4.04 -11.11
N TRP A 67 3.48 -3.39 -10.10
CA TRP A 67 3.88 -4.02 -8.86
C TRP A 67 2.67 -4.57 -8.10
N GLY A 68 1.61 -3.78 -7.95
CA GLY A 68 0.39 -4.21 -7.24
C GLY A 68 -0.33 -5.42 -7.88
N TYR A 69 -0.03 -5.74 -9.14
CA TYR A 69 -0.54 -6.91 -9.86
C TYR A 69 0.54 -7.96 -10.18
N ALA A 70 1.74 -7.89 -9.58
CA ALA A 70 2.86 -8.76 -9.94
C ALA A 70 2.55 -10.27 -9.90
N GLN A 71 1.61 -10.68 -9.06
CA GLN A 71 1.21 -12.09 -8.89
C GLN A 71 -0.10 -12.45 -9.64
N ILE A 72 -0.60 -11.58 -10.53
CA ILE A 72 -1.93 -11.73 -11.16
C ILE A 72 -1.84 -11.65 -12.69
N GLY A 73 -2.46 -12.63 -13.37
CA GLY A 73 -2.33 -12.82 -14.83
C GLY A 73 -2.91 -11.71 -15.74
N TYR A 74 -3.77 -10.83 -15.24
CA TYR A 74 -4.33 -9.71 -16.03
C TYR A 74 -3.60 -8.37 -15.83
N ARG A 75 -2.40 -8.39 -15.23
CA ARG A 75 -1.52 -7.23 -15.00
C ARG A 75 -1.39 -6.34 -16.24
N ARG A 76 -1.04 -6.92 -17.39
CA ARG A 76 -0.80 -6.16 -18.64
C ARG A 76 -2.04 -5.39 -19.11
N ASN A 77 -3.23 -5.98 -19.01
CA ASN A 77 -4.47 -5.31 -19.42
C ASN A 77 -4.74 -4.07 -18.57
N ARG A 78 -4.50 -4.14 -17.25
CA ARG A 78 -4.70 -3.01 -16.33
C ARG A 78 -3.72 -1.88 -16.58
N ILE A 79 -2.46 -2.21 -16.85
CA ILE A 79 -1.43 -1.23 -17.19
C ILE A 79 -1.73 -0.58 -18.54
N ASN A 80 -2.06 -1.37 -19.56
CA ASN A 80 -2.40 -0.84 -20.88
C ASN A 80 -3.62 0.08 -20.82
N ASP A 81 -4.65 -0.30 -20.07
CA ASP A 81 -5.82 0.55 -19.85
C ASP A 81 -5.44 1.89 -19.18
N PHE A 82 -4.58 1.86 -18.15
CA PHE A 82 -4.06 3.08 -17.55
C PHE A 82 -3.25 3.92 -18.56
N MET A 83 -2.27 3.30 -19.23
CA MET A 83 -1.37 3.98 -20.16
C MET A 83 -2.11 4.63 -21.33
N ASN A 84 -3.20 4.00 -21.80
CA ASN A 84 -3.98 4.50 -22.92
C ASN A 84 -5.01 5.57 -22.53
N ASN A 85 -5.54 5.50 -21.30
CA ASN A 85 -6.66 6.36 -20.90
C ASN A 85 -6.28 7.49 -19.94
N VAL A 86 -5.12 7.45 -19.29
CA VAL A 86 -4.67 8.55 -18.43
C VAL A 86 -4.21 9.72 -19.29
N SER A 87 -4.79 10.89 -19.04
CA SER A 87 -4.46 12.12 -19.77
C SER A 87 -3.26 12.83 -19.16
N TYR A 88 -2.52 13.60 -19.96
CA TYR A 88 -1.42 14.43 -19.44
C TYR A 88 -1.85 15.41 -18.34
N PRO A 89 -3.00 16.12 -18.45
CA PRO A 89 -3.48 16.96 -17.36
C PRO A 89 -3.63 16.22 -16.03
N GLN A 90 -4.16 14.99 -16.03
CA GLN A 90 -4.29 14.21 -14.79
C GLN A 90 -2.93 13.89 -14.16
N ILE A 91 -1.91 13.62 -14.97
CA ILE A 91 -0.55 13.39 -14.46
C ILE A 91 0.03 14.69 -13.90
N SER A 92 -0.16 15.82 -14.58
CA SER A 92 0.28 17.13 -14.09
C SER A 92 -0.42 17.52 -12.78
N ASP A 93 -1.73 17.25 -12.65
CA ASP A 93 -2.48 17.47 -11.41
C ASP A 93 -1.89 16.64 -10.26
N PHE A 94 -1.51 15.38 -10.53
CA PHE A 94 -0.83 14.55 -9.55
C PHE A 94 0.55 15.11 -9.17
N GLN A 95 1.36 15.56 -10.14
CA GLN A 95 2.65 16.19 -9.86
C GLN A 95 2.48 17.45 -8.98
N ALA A 96 1.45 18.26 -9.25
CA ALA A 96 1.15 19.44 -8.45
C ALA A 96 0.80 19.09 -6.99
N LEU A 97 0.05 18.00 -6.76
CA LEU A 97 -0.28 17.53 -5.41
C LEU A 97 0.95 17.12 -4.59
N ILE A 98 1.97 16.54 -5.22
CA ILE A 98 3.15 16.01 -4.52
C ILE A 98 4.35 16.98 -4.51
N ASN A 99 4.15 18.20 -5.03
CA ASN A 99 5.21 19.19 -5.16
C ASN A 99 5.77 19.60 -3.77
N GLY A 100 7.05 19.96 -3.72
CA GLY A 100 7.70 20.41 -2.48
C GLY A 100 7.77 19.33 -1.39
N ASN A 101 7.81 18.03 -1.78
CA ASN A 101 7.74 16.88 -0.87
C ASN A 101 6.42 16.71 -0.11
N ASN A 102 5.34 17.33 -0.58
CA ASN A 102 4.02 17.10 -0.01
C ASN A 102 3.56 15.65 -0.25
N ILE A 103 2.92 15.04 0.75
CA ILE A 103 2.24 13.74 0.59
C ILE A 103 0.73 14.00 0.57
N PRO A 104 0.04 13.72 -0.54
CA PRO A 104 -1.37 14.04 -0.66
C PRO A 104 -2.24 13.11 0.17
N THR A 105 -3.44 13.58 0.47
CA THR A 105 -4.54 12.79 1.02
C THR A 105 -5.08 11.79 -0.02
N MET A 106 -5.79 10.76 0.44
CA MET A 106 -6.42 9.81 -0.48
C MET A 106 -7.50 10.48 -1.32
N MET A 107 -8.28 11.36 -0.71
CA MET A 107 -9.32 12.12 -1.41
C MET A 107 -8.74 13.05 -2.49
N GLU A 108 -7.58 13.70 -2.26
CA GLU A 108 -6.92 14.53 -3.28
C GLU A 108 -6.50 13.69 -4.49
N VAL A 109 -5.82 12.56 -4.27
CA VAL A 109 -5.43 11.66 -5.39
C VAL A 109 -6.68 11.11 -6.10
N HIS A 110 -7.73 10.76 -5.35
CA HIS A 110 -8.96 10.23 -5.94
C HIS A 110 -9.68 11.23 -6.84
N ARG A 111 -9.65 12.53 -6.49
CA ARG A 111 -10.30 13.61 -7.26
C ARG A 111 -9.68 13.84 -8.63
N ILE A 112 -8.43 13.42 -8.86
CA ILE A 112 -7.80 13.44 -10.19
C ILE A 112 -8.50 12.47 -11.16
N CYS A 113 -9.21 11.47 -10.61
CA CYS A 113 -9.99 10.51 -11.40
C CYS A 113 -9.13 9.71 -12.40
N MET A 114 -7.88 9.40 -12.04
CA MET A 114 -7.01 8.58 -12.87
C MET A 114 -7.58 7.17 -13.07
N PRO A 115 -7.49 6.58 -14.28
CA PRO A 115 -7.90 5.20 -14.52
C PRO A 115 -7.21 4.25 -13.54
N GLN A 116 -7.88 3.16 -13.17
CA GLN A 116 -7.39 2.16 -12.20
C GLN A 116 -7.21 2.64 -10.74
N TYR A 117 -7.15 3.95 -10.45
CA TYR A 117 -7.00 4.53 -9.10
C TYR A 117 -8.32 4.91 -8.42
N SER A 118 -9.31 4.03 -8.49
CA SER A 118 -10.66 4.28 -7.97
C SER A 118 -10.92 3.74 -6.56
N GLY A 119 -9.95 3.02 -5.99
CA GLY A 119 -10.08 2.38 -4.69
C GLY A 119 -8.84 2.57 -3.82
N ILE A 120 -9.03 2.42 -2.51
CA ILE A 120 -8.01 2.68 -1.50
C ILE A 120 -6.75 1.82 -1.69
N SER A 121 -6.88 0.55 -2.14
CA SER A 121 -5.74 -0.36 -2.27
C SER A 121 -4.63 0.17 -3.19
N PHE A 122 -4.96 0.86 -4.29
CA PHE A 122 -3.94 1.42 -5.19
C PHE A 122 -3.50 2.83 -4.80
N ILE A 123 -4.40 3.66 -4.27
CA ILE A 123 -4.01 4.99 -3.77
C ILE A 123 -3.07 4.85 -2.56
N SER A 124 -3.35 3.94 -1.62
CA SER A 124 -2.46 3.66 -0.49
C SER A 124 -1.06 3.20 -0.94
N LYS A 125 -0.96 2.42 -2.04
CA LYS A 125 0.34 2.06 -2.63
C LYS A 125 1.11 3.28 -3.14
N ILE A 126 0.44 4.25 -3.79
CA ILE A 126 1.09 5.51 -4.18
C ILE A 126 1.68 6.18 -2.93
N LEU A 127 0.87 6.35 -1.88
CA LEU A 127 1.31 7.03 -0.66
C LEU A 127 2.46 6.28 0.04
N MET A 128 2.39 4.95 0.07
CA MET A 128 3.45 4.08 0.59
C MET A 128 4.75 4.23 -0.20
N PHE A 129 4.71 4.21 -1.54
CA PHE A 129 5.93 4.43 -2.33
C PHE A 129 6.46 5.85 -2.21
N LEU A 130 5.59 6.84 -1.95
CA LEU A 130 6.05 8.17 -1.63
C LEU A 130 6.73 8.21 -0.25
N ASN A 131 6.17 7.60 0.78
CA ASN A 131 6.75 7.64 2.12
C ASN A 131 6.49 6.33 2.90
N PRO A 132 7.34 5.30 2.72
CA PRO A 132 7.11 3.98 3.33
C PRO A 132 7.28 4.00 4.86
N SER A 133 7.99 5.00 5.38
CA SER A 133 8.18 5.19 6.83
C SER A 133 6.90 5.57 7.55
N ALA A 134 6.00 6.33 6.90
CA ALA A 134 4.78 6.86 7.52
C ALA A 134 3.47 6.37 6.89
N TYR A 135 3.55 5.64 5.77
CA TYR A 135 2.40 5.14 5.03
C TYR A 135 2.58 3.66 4.68
N CYS A 136 1.48 2.92 4.70
CA CYS A 136 1.40 1.49 4.37
C CYS A 136 0.27 1.25 3.38
N VAL A 137 0.08 0.00 2.95
CA VAL A 137 -1.01 -0.36 2.05
C VAL A 137 -2.27 -0.70 2.85
N LEU A 138 -3.44 -0.37 2.29
CA LEU A 138 -4.72 -0.90 2.79
C LEU A 138 -5.41 -1.69 1.68
N ASP A 139 -5.04 -2.97 1.59
CA ASP A 139 -5.65 -3.93 0.69
C ASP A 139 -6.88 -4.61 1.30
N LYS A 140 -7.80 -5.11 0.46
CA LYS A 140 -8.97 -5.85 0.91
C LYS A 140 -8.59 -7.08 1.75
N GLN A 141 -7.44 -7.70 1.52
CA GLN A 141 -6.99 -8.83 2.35
C GLN A 141 -6.77 -8.45 3.81
N LEU A 142 -6.29 -7.24 4.11
CA LEU A 142 -6.11 -6.77 5.49
C LEU A 142 -7.45 -6.60 6.23
N THR A 143 -8.57 -6.51 5.51
CA THR A 143 -9.89 -6.50 6.14
C THR A 143 -10.22 -7.81 6.85
N LYS A 144 -9.47 -8.89 6.59
CA LYS A 144 -9.58 -10.15 7.34
C LYS A 144 -9.13 -10.00 8.79
N LEU A 145 -8.31 -8.99 9.14
CA LEU A 145 -7.93 -8.70 10.53
C LEU A 145 -9.09 -8.19 11.39
N ARG A 146 -10.20 -7.77 10.76
CA ARG A 146 -11.39 -7.29 11.45
C ARG A 146 -11.94 -8.35 12.39
N THR A 147 -12.13 -7.94 13.64
CA THR A 147 -12.70 -8.78 14.69
C THR A 147 -13.92 -8.04 15.25
N PRO A 148 -15.16 -8.48 14.94
CA PRO A 148 -16.36 -7.79 15.41
C PRO A 148 -16.35 -7.53 16.92
N GLY A 149 -16.71 -6.31 17.33
CA GLY A 149 -16.70 -5.90 18.74
C GLY A 149 -15.35 -5.41 19.27
N SER A 150 -14.25 -5.60 18.54
CA SER A 150 -12.95 -5.04 18.91
C SER A 150 -12.88 -3.52 18.63
N PRO A 151 -12.18 -2.71 19.45
CA PRO A 151 -12.06 -1.26 19.26
C PRO A 151 -11.15 -0.85 18.08
N LYS A 152 -10.56 -1.83 17.38
CA LYS A 152 -9.58 -1.63 16.30
C LYS A 152 -10.14 -0.85 15.10
N ILE A 153 -9.33 0.03 14.50
CA ILE A 153 -9.80 0.95 13.46
C ILE A 153 -10.34 0.25 12.22
N LEU A 154 -9.74 -0.89 11.81
CA LEU A 154 -10.17 -1.62 10.62
C LEU A 154 -11.62 -2.11 10.73
N ASN A 155 -12.18 -2.25 11.94
CA ASN A 155 -13.59 -2.60 12.13
C ASN A 155 -14.55 -1.53 11.63
N GLN A 156 -14.09 -0.27 11.55
CA GLN A 156 -14.86 0.88 11.10
C GLN A 156 -14.89 1.04 9.58
N LEU A 157 -14.20 0.18 8.82
CA LEU A 157 -14.24 0.18 7.36
C LEU A 157 -15.67 -0.04 6.84
N ALA A 158 -16.12 0.89 6.02
CA ALA A 158 -17.41 0.85 5.35
C ALA A 158 -17.26 0.37 3.90
N PHE A 159 -17.64 -0.87 3.64
CA PHE A 159 -17.78 -1.45 2.31
C PHE A 159 -18.77 -2.61 2.35
N ARG A 160 -19.47 -2.86 1.25
CA ARG A 160 -20.40 -4.00 1.14
C ARG A 160 -19.61 -5.27 0.84
N GLN A 161 -20.06 -6.43 1.35
CA GLN A 161 -19.39 -7.71 1.06
C GLN A 161 -19.30 -8.02 -0.45
N THR A 162 -20.29 -7.54 -1.23
CA THR A 162 -20.35 -7.68 -2.68
C THR A 162 -19.40 -6.76 -3.43
N GLU A 163 -18.77 -5.79 -2.77
CA GLU A 163 -17.83 -4.87 -3.42
C GLU A 163 -16.47 -5.54 -3.62
N THR A 164 -15.95 -5.39 -4.83
CA THR A 164 -14.62 -5.88 -5.21
C THR A 164 -13.49 -4.95 -4.76
N ARG A 165 -13.82 -3.74 -4.28
CA ARG A 165 -12.87 -2.71 -3.85
C ARG A 165 -13.39 -1.92 -2.64
N ILE A 166 -12.46 -1.46 -1.80
CA ILE A 166 -12.76 -0.45 -0.76
C ILE A 166 -12.82 0.92 -1.44
N ARG A 167 -13.98 1.58 -1.40
CA ARG A 167 -14.18 2.90 -2.00
C ARG A 167 -13.42 3.97 -1.23
N VAL A 168 -12.96 4.99 -1.94
CA VAL A 168 -12.41 6.20 -1.31
C VAL A 168 -13.58 7.06 -0.85
N THR A 169 -13.70 7.23 0.46
CA THR A 169 -14.66 8.11 1.13
C THR A 169 -13.95 8.78 2.31
N MET A 170 -14.47 9.90 2.82
CA MET A 170 -13.88 10.53 4.01
C MET A 170 -13.79 9.57 5.20
N GLN A 171 -14.81 8.72 5.39
CA GLN A 171 -14.79 7.68 6.43
C GLN A 171 -13.67 6.67 6.21
N ASN A 172 -13.58 6.07 5.02
CA ASN A 172 -12.58 5.03 4.77
C ASN A 172 -11.15 5.61 4.74
N GLU A 173 -10.97 6.87 4.36
CA GLU A 173 -9.70 7.57 4.51
C GLU A 173 -9.34 7.78 5.99
N ALA A 174 -10.29 8.16 6.85
CA ALA A 174 -10.04 8.24 8.30
C ALA A 174 -9.62 6.87 8.87
N VAL A 175 -10.24 5.79 8.41
CA VAL A 175 -9.85 4.43 8.80
C VAL A 175 -8.46 4.06 8.29
N TYR A 176 -8.11 4.41 7.06
CA TYR A 176 -6.75 4.25 6.55
C TYR A 176 -5.72 5.01 7.39
N ASN A 177 -6.02 6.26 7.76
CA ASN A 177 -5.16 7.07 8.61
C ASN A 177 -5.01 6.49 10.01
N GLY A 178 -6.06 5.89 10.58
CA GLY A 178 -5.92 5.15 11.83
C GLY A 178 -5.12 3.85 11.67
N TRP A 179 -5.28 3.13 10.56
CA TRP A 179 -4.53 1.89 10.30
C TRP A 179 -3.02 2.13 10.26
N ARG A 180 -2.56 3.16 9.52
CA ARG A 180 -1.14 3.53 9.52
C ARG A 180 -0.64 3.96 10.91
N ASN A 181 -1.49 4.61 11.70
CA ASN A 181 -1.13 5.02 13.07
C ASN A 181 -1.00 3.81 13.99
N GLU A 182 -1.87 2.81 13.86
CA GLU A 182 -1.76 1.54 14.60
C GLU A 182 -0.51 0.77 14.19
N CYS A 183 -0.17 0.70 12.89
CA CYS A 183 1.10 0.12 12.43
C CYS A 183 2.31 0.87 13.02
N SER A 184 2.27 2.20 13.04
CA SER A 184 3.31 3.02 13.65
C SER A 184 3.44 2.73 15.15
N ALA A 185 2.31 2.64 15.87
CA ALA A 185 2.30 2.34 17.30
C ALA A 185 2.89 0.96 17.61
N ILE A 186 2.54 -0.05 16.80
CA ILE A 186 3.11 -1.41 16.90
C ILE A 186 4.63 -1.37 16.73
N SER A 187 5.12 -0.69 15.70
CA SER A 187 6.57 -0.52 15.48
C SER A 187 7.27 0.11 16.68
N GLN A 188 6.73 1.22 17.18
CA GLN A 188 7.34 1.95 18.29
C GLN A 188 7.32 1.15 19.59
N LEU A 189 6.20 0.52 19.93
CA LEU A 189 6.01 -0.14 21.21
C LEU A 189 6.76 -1.48 21.30
N TYR A 190 6.76 -2.27 20.22
CA TYR A 190 7.26 -3.65 20.26
C TYR A 190 8.63 -3.82 19.58
N PHE A 191 8.99 -2.90 18.70
CA PHE A 191 10.22 -2.97 17.90
C PHE A 191 11.10 -1.72 18.01
N GLN A 192 10.79 -0.82 18.94
CA GLN A 192 11.56 0.41 19.21
C GLN A 192 11.73 1.29 17.95
N GLY A 193 10.80 1.20 17.00
CA GLY A 193 10.86 1.95 15.74
C GLY A 193 11.80 1.36 14.69
N ASN A 194 12.35 0.15 14.89
CA ASN A 194 13.25 -0.49 13.92
C ASN A 194 12.55 -0.87 12.60
N TYR A 195 11.23 -1.02 12.62
CA TYR A 195 10.43 -1.28 11.42
C TYR A 195 9.67 -0.04 10.96
N ARG A 196 9.58 0.16 9.65
CA ARG A 196 8.73 1.22 9.08
C ARG A 196 7.26 0.82 9.19
N VAL A 197 6.37 1.79 9.01
CA VAL A 197 4.91 1.56 8.96
C VAL A 197 4.55 0.52 7.89
N VAL A 198 5.16 0.58 6.71
CA VAL A 198 4.95 -0.42 5.66
C VAL A 198 5.43 -1.81 6.06
N ASP A 199 6.52 -1.93 6.83
CA ASP A 199 7.10 -3.23 7.17
C ASP A 199 6.17 -4.00 8.12
N VAL A 200 5.57 -3.30 9.10
CA VAL A 200 4.55 -3.88 10.00
C VAL A 200 3.31 -4.36 9.22
N GLU A 201 2.81 -3.55 8.27
CA GLU A 201 1.69 -3.95 7.43
C GLU A 201 2.01 -5.19 6.59
N ARG A 202 3.20 -5.23 6.01
CA ARG A 202 3.71 -6.38 5.26
C ARG A 202 3.80 -7.64 6.12
N GLY A 203 4.17 -7.51 7.39
CA GLY A 203 4.13 -8.62 8.35
C GLY A 203 2.72 -9.20 8.52
N PHE A 204 1.72 -8.36 8.76
CA PHE A 204 0.32 -8.82 8.82
C PHE A 204 -0.15 -9.42 7.50
N PHE A 205 0.20 -8.81 6.37
CA PHE A 205 -0.13 -9.34 5.06
C PHE A 205 0.49 -10.72 4.83
N ASN A 206 1.76 -10.90 5.23
CA ASN A 206 2.46 -12.18 5.13
C ASN A 206 1.78 -13.27 5.99
N LEU A 207 1.44 -12.97 7.25
CA LEU A 207 0.68 -13.90 8.10
C LEU A 207 -0.63 -14.35 7.45
N ILE A 208 -1.37 -13.40 6.84
CA ILE A 208 -2.61 -13.71 6.13
C ILE A 208 -2.36 -14.61 4.91
N GLN A 209 -1.31 -14.34 4.13
CA GLN A 209 -0.96 -15.14 2.95
C GLN A 209 -0.49 -16.55 3.30
N GLN A 210 0.18 -16.71 4.45
CA GLN A 210 0.66 -17.99 4.96
C GLN A 210 -0.40 -18.75 5.78
N ASN A 211 -1.66 -18.33 5.73
CA ASN A 211 -2.79 -18.98 6.43
C ASN A 211 -2.72 -18.92 7.97
N HIS A 212 -2.00 -17.94 8.53
CA HIS A 212 -1.92 -17.63 9.97
C HIS A 212 -2.91 -16.52 10.37
N LEU A 213 -4.14 -16.59 9.86
CA LEU A 213 -5.13 -15.51 10.07
C LEU A 213 -5.51 -15.33 11.54
N LEU A 214 -5.71 -16.42 12.28
CA LEU A 214 -6.10 -16.35 13.70
C LEU A 214 -5.01 -15.69 14.54
N ASP A 215 -3.75 -16.02 14.27
CA ASP A 215 -2.60 -15.41 14.93
C ASP A 215 -2.49 -13.93 14.58
N ALA A 216 -2.65 -13.58 13.30
CA ALA A 216 -2.67 -12.19 12.84
C ALA A 216 -3.77 -11.37 13.51
N GLN A 217 -4.97 -11.93 13.67
CA GLN A 217 -6.08 -11.30 14.39
C GLN A 217 -5.77 -11.15 15.89
N ALA A 218 -5.20 -12.17 16.53
CA ALA A 218 -4.81 -12.11 17.93
C ALA A 218 -3.78 -11.01 18.17
N ILE A 219 -2.68 -11.02 17.39
CA ILE A 219 -1.63 -9.97 17.43
C ILE A 219 -2.26 -8.60 17.20
N TYR A 220 -3.07 -8.43 16.15
CA TYR A 220 -3.66 -7.14 15.84
C TYR A 220 -4.58 -6.62 16.95
N ASN A 221 -5.41 -7.48 17.55
CA ASN A 221 -6.34 -7.08 18.61
C ASN A 221 -5.63 -6.76 19.93
N ASP A 222 -4.54 -7.45 20.24
CA ASP A 222 -3.81 -7.28 21.49
C ASP A 222 -2.98 -6.00 21.48
N ALA A 223 -2.22 -5.75 20.40
CA ALA A 223 -1.32 -4.61 20.21
C ALA A 223 -1.92 -3.24 20.56
#